data_AF-A0A7V5VKU8-F1
#
_entry.id   AF-A0A7V5VKU8-F1
#
_cell.length_a   1.000
_cell.length_b   1.000
_cell.length_c   1.000
_cell.angle_alpha   90.00
_cell.angle_beta   90.00
_cell.angle_gamma   90.00
#
_symmetry.space_group_name_H-M   'P 1'
#
loop_
_entity.id
_entity.type
_entity.pdbx_description
1 polymer ?
#
loop_
_entity_poly.entity_id
_entity_poly.type
_entity_poly.pdbx_seq_one_letter_code
_entity_poly.pdbx_strand_id
1 'polypeptide(L)'
;MVIARLHTEKQFAVPEDLSKWNEMVSIFISKAGLSLPEAVADLDAYSKRKQTWPPDNLIEAPRGVVALRMLAEMATEAYAKGVPTAFLLFDGWTEELREKDPILWIRIQLGKRTGAERIVWLIDQLLADGVQTIEDRFLQQAIVDCGEQAVPALVAKIEALERSEHTSSAHLLHMELLIETLASFDSPLASQTLERLRLHPESSISEMALVYLGRRQRDERPCFVSWL
;
A
#
# COMPACT_ATOMS: atom_id res chain seq x y z
N MET A 1 4.28 -11.79 -15.48
CA MET A 1 5.19 -11.55 -14.34
C MET A 1 5.15 -12.66 -13.31
N VAL A 2 3.98 -13.11 -12.86
CA VAL A 2 3.84 -14.24 -11.90
C VAL A 2 4.57 -15.52 -12.34
N ILE A 3 4.45 -15.93 -13.61
CA ILE A 3 5.15 -17.12 -14.15
C ILE A 3 6.68 -16.97 -14.08
N ALA A 4 7.21 -15.76 -14.32
CA ALA A 4 8.65 -15.51 -14.22
C ALA A 4 9.13 -15.66 -12.77
N ARG A 5 8.39 -15.10 -11.81
CA ARG A 5 8.67 -15.25 -10.38
C ARG A 5 8.64 -16.71 -9.94
N LEU A 6 7.58 -17.45 -10.28
CA LEU A 6 7.46 -18.87 -9.94
C LEU A 6 8.61 -19.71 -10.53
N HIS A 7 9.04 -19.43 -11.76
CA HIS A 7 10.21 -20.10 -12.34
C HIS A 7 11.50 -19.77 -11.59
N THR A 8 11.70 -18.51 -11.19
CA THR A 8 12.87 -18.09 -10.42
C THR A 8 12.89 -18.74 -9.04
N GLU A 9 11.79 -18.67 -8.28
CA GLU A 9 11.68 -19.27 -6.94
C GLU A 9 11.79 -20.80 -6.95
N LYS A 10 11.39 -21.45 -8.05
CA LYS A 10 11.58 -22.89 -8.23
C LYS A 10 13.05 -23.26 -8.46
N GLN A 11 13.84 -22.37 -9.07
CA GLN A 11 15.24 -22.60 -9.41
C GLN A 11 16.20 -22.13 -8.31
N PHE A 12 15.80 -21.13 -7.53
CA PHE A 12 16.59 -20.55 -6.46
C PHE A 12 15.80 -20.57 -5.15
N ALA A 13 16.35 -21.26 -4.15
CA ALA A 13 15.92 -21.05 -2.77
C ALA A 13 16.15 -19.58 -2.37
N VAL A 14 15.40 -19.10 -1.39
CA VAL A 14 15.48 -17.70 -0.95
C VAL A 14 16.93 -17.31 -0.64
N PRO A 15 17.43 -16.20 -1.19
CA PRO A 15 18.85 -15.87 -1.15
C PRO A 15 19.34 -15.67 0.28
N GLU A 16 20.57 -16.13 0.53
CA GLU A 16 21.25 -16.06 1.84
C GLU A 16 22.27 -14.92 1.88
N ASP A 17 22.63 -14.35 0.74
CA ASP A 17 23.61 -13.27 0.60
C ASP A 17 23.34 -12.39 -0.63
N LEU A 18 24.10 -11.31 -0.76
CA LEU A 18 23.99 -10.34 -1.85
C LEU A 18 24.29 -10.95 -3.24
N SER A 19 25.20 -11.92 -3.33
CA SER A 19 25.55 -12.55 -4.60
C SER A 19 24.38 -13.38 -5.12
N LYS A 20 23.79 -14.21 -4.27
CA LYS A 20 22.60 -15.01 -4.60
C LYS A 20 21.40 -14.13 -4.89
N TRP A 21 21.26 -13.01 -4.18
CA TRP A 21 20.23 -12.01 -4.48
C TRP A 21 20.39 -11.44 -5.90
N ASN A 22 21.59 -10.98 -6.26
CA ASN A 22 21.85 -10.42 -7.60
C ASN A 22 21.64 -11.46 -8.72
N GLU A 23 22.00 -12.72 -8.48
CA GLU A 23 21.73 -13.82 -9.41
C GLU A 23 20.22 -14.05 -9.58
N MET A 24 19.46 -14.08 -8.47
CA MET A 24 18.01 -14.21 -8.49
C MET A 24 17.33 -13.06 -9.26
N VAL A 25 17.78 -11.82 -9.04
CA VAL A 25 17.31 -10.63 -9.78
C VAL A 25 17.57 -10.78 -11.28
N SER A 26 18.78 -11.21 -11.67
CA SER A 26 19.17 -11.42 -13.07
C SER A 26 18.32 -12.50 -13.75
N ILE A 27 18.10 -13.63 -13.07
CA ILE A 27 17.25 -14.71 -13.59
C ILE A 27 15.81 -14.23 -13.72
N PHE A 28 15.26 -13.59 -12.69
CA PHE A 28 13.90 -13.05 -12.72
C PHE A 28 13.70 -12.08 -13.87
N ILE A 29 14.56 -11.08 -14.03
CA ILE A 29 14.38 -10.06 -15.07
C ILE A 29 14.50 -10.68 -16.47
N SER A 30 15.43 -11.61 -16.66
CA SER A 30 15.59 -12.36 -17.90
C SER A 30 14.37 -13.23 -18.22
N LYS A 31 13.82 -13.97 -17.25
CA LYS A 31 12.57 -14.76 -17.41
C LYS A 31 11.36 -13.87 -17.63
N ALA A 32 11.40 -12.68 -17.04
CA ALA A 32 10.48 -11.60 -17.28
C ALA A 32 10.72 -10.92 -18.63
N GLY A 33 11.60 -11.41 -19.50
CA GLY A 33 11.85 -10.95 -20.87
C GLY A 33 12.27 -9.49 -20.96
N LEU A 34 13.01 -9.02 -19.96
CA LEU A 34 13.49 -7.67 -19.78
C LEU A 34 14.94 -7.69 -19.33
N SER A 35 15.61 -6.56 -19.47
CA SER A 35 16.80 -6.19 -18.72
C SER A 35 16.44 -5.21 -17.61
N LEU A 36 17.29 -5.11 -16.58
CA LEU A 36 17.07 -4.15 -15.49
C LEU A 36 17.09 -2.68 -16.01
N PRO A 37 18.02 -2.27 -16.89
CA PRO A 37 17.98 -0.91 -17.45
C PRO A 37 16.70 -0.60 -18.22
N GLU A 38 16.15 -1.57 -18.96
CA GLU A 38 14.86 -1.39 -19.64
C GLU A 38 13.72 -1.18 -18.65
N ALA A 39 13.68 -1.93 -17.54
CA ALA A 39 12.66 -1.76 -16.51
C ALA A 39 12.73 -0.39 -15.82
N VAL A 40 13.93 0.15 -15.63
CA VAL A 40 14.15 1.51 -15.09
C VAL A 40 13.72 2.57 -16.10
N ALA A 41 14.06 2.40 -17.37
CA ALA A 41 13.61 3.31 -18.43
C ALA A 41 12.08 3.34 -18.55
N ASP A 42 11.42 2.19 -18.39
CA ASP A 42 9.96 2.06 -18.33
C ASP A 42 9.36 2.87 -17.16
N LEU A 43 9.99 2.82 -15.98
CA LEU A 43 9.56 3.60 -14.80
C LEU A 43 9.63 5.11 -15.06
N ASP A 44 10.74 5.59 -15.63
CA ASP A 44 10.89 7.01 -15.95
C ASP A 44 9.89 7.47 -17.01
N ALA A 45 9.63 6.64 -18.03
CA ALA A 45 8.64 6.92 -19.06
C ALA A 45 7.21 6.90 -18.48
N TYR A 46 6.92 5.96 -17.59
CA TYR A 46 5.63 5.82 -16.92
C TYR A 46 5.30 7.04 -16.05
N SER A 47 6.27 7.50 -15.25
CA SER A 47 6.13 8.70 -14.42
C SER A 47 5.77 9.93 -15.25
N LYS A 48 6.44 10.13 -16.40
CA LYS A 48 6.16 11.27 -17.30
C LYS A 48 4.75 11.21 -17.90
N ARG A 49 4.26 10.02 -18.26
CA ARG A 49 2.90 9.85 -18.81
C ARG A 49 1.81 10.15 -17.78
N LYS A 50 2.03 9.83 -16.49
CA LYS A 50 1.09 10.16 -15.41
C LYS A 50 0.84 11.68 -15.32
N GLN A 51 1.81 12.49 -15.74
CA GLN A 51 1.74 13.95 -15.69
C GLN A 51 1.09 14.58 -16.93
N THR A 52 0.78 13.80 -17.97
CA THR A 52 0.15 14.31 -19.21
C THR A 52 -1.37 14.16 -19.18
N TRP A 53 -2.10 15.17 -19.66
CA TRP A 53 -3.56 15.14 -19.77
C TRP A 53 -4.03 14.85 -21.21
N PRO A 54 -5.00 13.95 -21.44
CA PRO A 54 -5.59 13.06 -20.45
C PRO A 54 -4.57 11.98 -20.00
N PRO A 55 -4.63 11.53 -18.74
CA PRO A 55 -3.76 10.46 -18.28
C PRO A 55 -4.15 9.13 -18.94
N ASP A 56 -3.53 8.79 -20.06
CA ASP A 56 -3.75 7.56 -20.83
C ASP A 56 -3.26 6.28 -20.10
N ASN A 57 -2.87 6.38 -18.83
CA ASN A 57 -2.16 5.34 -18.08
C ASN A 57 -2.75 5.06 -16.68
N LEU A 58 -4.06 5.21 -16.51
CA LEU A 58 -4.75 4.86 -15.27
C LEU A 58 -5.17 3.38 -15.15
N ILE A 59 -4.87 2.50 -16.11
CA ILE A 59 -5.38 1.13 -16.06
C ILE A 59 -4.27 0.08 -15.91
N GLU A 60 -3.10 0.20 -16.54
CA GLU A 60 -2.05 -0.83 -16.42
C GLU A 60 -0.63 -0.24 -16.43
N ALA A 61 0.17 -0.59 -15.42
CA ALA A 61 1.58 -0.23 -15.36
C ALA A 61 2.38 -1.00 -16.44
N PRO A 62 3.38 -0.38 -17.09
CA PRO A 62 4.24 -1.07 -18.04
C PRO A 62 4.91 -2.29 -17.43
N ARG A 63 5.23 -3.26 -18.28
CA ARG A 63 5.86 -4.52 -17.89
C ARG A 63 7.10 -4.31 -17.01
N GLY A 64 7.94 -3.32 -17.33
CA GLY A 64 9.10 -2.96 -16.52
C GLY A 64 8.75 -2.49 -15.11
N VAL A 65 7.74 -1.64 -14.97
CA VAL A 65 7.25 -1.16 -13.67
C VAL A 65 6.70 -2.32 -12.83
N VAL A 66 5.91 -3.20 -13.42
CA VAL A 66 5.41 -4.40 -12.73
C VAL A 66 6.56 -5.32 -12.30
N ALA A 67 7.61 -5.46 -13.13
CA ALA A 67 8.79 -6.23 -12.77
C ALA A 67 9.53 -5.63 -11.56
N LEU A 68 9.70 -4.30 -11.51
CA LEU A 68 10.30 -3.62 -10.35
C LEU A 68 9.46 -3.78 -9.08
N ARG A 69 8.13 -3.68 -9.18
CA ARG A 69 7.20 -3.94 -8.07
C ARG A 69 7.32 -5.37 -7.53
N MET A 70 7.50 -6.37 -8.40
CA MET A 70 7.77 -7.75 -7.96
C MET A 70 9.15 -7.91 -7.34
N LEU A 71 10.18 -7.26 -7.89
CA LEU A 71 11.51 -7.27 -7.29
C LEU A 71 11.50 -6.67 -5.88
N ALA A 72 10.67 -5.66 -5.60
CA ALA A 72 10.51 -5.13 -4.24
C ALA A 72 9.86 -6.14 -3.27
N GLU A 73 8.91 -6.95 -3.73
CA GLU A 73 8.35 -8.05 -2.92
C GLU A 73 9.39 -9.14 -2.66
N MET A 74 10.13 -9.56 -3.69
CA MET A 74 11.21 -10.55 -3.54
C MET A 74 12.32 -10.01 -2.61
N ALA A 75 12.63 -8.72 -2.68
CA ALA A 75 13.58 -8.06 -1.79
C ALA A 75 13.09 -8.07 -0.34
N THR A 76 11.78 -7.96 -0.11
CA THR A 76 11.17 -8.07 1.22
C THR A 76 11.41 -9.45 1.82
N GLU A 77 11.23 -10.51 1.03
CA GLU A 77 11.48 -11.89 1.47
C GLU A 77 12.96 -12.13 1.77
N ALA A 78 13.86 -11.65 0.90
CA ALA A 78 15.30 -11.73 1.11
C ALA A 78 15.74 -10.96 2.38
N TYR A 79 15.22 -9.75 2.57
CA TYR A 79 15.48 -8.93 3.74
C TYR A 79 15.04 -9.62 5.04
N ALA A 80 13.83 -10.19 5.06
CA ALA A 80 13.30 -10.93 6.19
C ALA A 80 14.14 -12.17 6.56
N LYS A 81 14.91 -12.72 5.60
CA LYS A 81 15.82 -13.86 5.82
C LYS A 81 17.27 -13.46 6.10
N GLY A 82 17.54 -12.19 6.37
CA GLY A 82 18.85 -11.71 6.78
C GLY A 82 19.75 -11.19 5.67
N VAL A 83 19.19 -10.84 4.50
CA VAL A 83 19.90 -10.13 3.43
C VAL A 83 19.54 -8.63 3.47
N PRO A 84 20.14 -7.83 4.38
CA PRO A 84 19.78 -6.42 4.54
C PRO A 84 20.05 -5.58 3.28
N THR A 85 20.94 -6.06 2.42
CA THR A 85 21.33 -5.42 1.16
C THR A 85 20.36 -5.66 0.00
N ALA A 86 19.28 -6.44 0.19
CA ALA A 86 18.32 -6.75 -0.87
C ALA A 86 17.67 -5.48 -1.47
N PHE A 87 17.47 -4.44 -0.66
CA PHE A 87 16.91 -3.18 -1.11
C PHE A 87 17.91 -2.23 -1.77
N LEU A 88 19.23 -2.51 -1.76
CA LEU A 88 20.24 -1.66 -2.40
C LEU A 88 19.93 -1.41 -3.89
N LEU A 89 19.23 -2.34 -4.54
CA LEU A 89 18.74 -2.21 -5.91
C LEU A 89 17.94 -0.91 -6.13
N PHE A 90 17.25 -0.42 -5.09
CA PHE A 90 16.34 0.72 -5.16
C PHE A 90 16.88 1.98 -4.49
N ASP A 91 18.01 1.90 -3.78
CA ASP A 91 18.47 2.99 -2.92
C ASP A 91 18.74 4.30 -3.67
N GLY A 92 19.15 4.22 -4.94
CA GLY A 92 19.36 5.37 -5.83
C GLY A 92 18.08 6.09 -6.28
N TRP A 93 16.90 5.56 -5.99
CA TRP A 93 15.61 6.11 -6.43
C TRP A 93 14.65 6.41 -5.29
N THR A 94 15.01 6.11 -4.04
CA THR A 94 14.06 6.01 -2.92
C THR A 94 13.15 7.23 -2.74
N GLU A 95 13.69 8.45 -2.89
CA GLU A 95 12.91 9.68 -2.74
C GLU A 95 12.07 9.99 -3.99
N GLU A 96 12.66 9.80 -5.18
CA GLU A 96 11.97 9.99 -6.47
C GLU A 96 10.85 8.96 -6.69
N LEU A 97 10.97 7.78 -6.10
CA LEU A 97 10.01 6.70 -6.25
C LEU A 97 8.62 7.08 -5.73
N ARG A 98 8.52 7.93 -4.70
CA ARG A 98 7.23 8.40 -4.21
C ARG A 98 6.45 9.14 -5.30
N GLU A 99 7.14 9.91 -6.14
CA GLU A 99 6.53 10.64 -7.25
C GLU A 99 6.36 9.76 -8.50
N LYS A 100 7.36 8.91 -8.78
CA LYS A 100 7.40 8.08 -10.00
C LYS A 100 6.43 6.90 -9.96
N ASP A 101 6.41 6.16 -8.86
CA ASP A 101 5.54 5.01 -8.65
C ASP A 101 5.28 4.80 -7.14
N PRO A 102 4.22 5.45 -6.60
CA PRO A 102 3.87 5.36 -5.18
C PRO A 102 3.69 3.94 -4.68
N ILE A 103 3.24 3.01 -5.54
CA ILE A 103 3.00 1.61 -5.20
C ILE A 103 4.32 0.88 -4.95
N LEU A 104 5.30 1.04 -5.84
CA LEU A 104 6.66 0.53 -5.66
C LEU A 104 7.29 1.11 -4.40
N TRP A 105 7.15 2.42 -4.17
CA TRP A 105 7.63 3.07 -2.95
C TRP A 105 7.01 2.46 -1.68
N ILE A 106 5.68 2.33 -1.62
CA ILE A 106 4.98 1.70 -0.49
C ILE A 106 5.53 0.30 -0.24
N ARG A 107 5.68 -0.54 -1.27
CA ARG A 107 6.21 -1.91 -1.13
C ARG A 107 7.61 -1.94 -0.50
N ILE A 108 8.50 -1.07 -0.95
CA ILE A 108 9.85 -0.97 -0.38
C ILE A 108 9.78 -0.55 1.09
N GLN A 109 8.96 0.44 1.42
CA GLN A 109 8.80 0.92 2.79
C GLN A 109 8.24 -0.17 3.70
N LEU A 110 7.23 -0.92 3.25
CA LEU A 110 6.66 -2.03 4.02
C LEU A 110 7.69 -3.14 4.23
N GLY A 111 8.45 -3.49 3.20
CA GLY A 111 9.44 -4.55 3.30
C GLY A 111 10.57 -4.29 4.31
N LYS A 112 10.91 -3.02 4.56
CA LYS A 112 11.93 -2.59 5.53
C LYS A 112 11.44 -2.50 6.98
N ARG A 113 10.14 -2.68 7.25
CA ARG A 113 9.52 -2.50 8.60
C ARG A 113 9.02 -3.80 9.19
N THR A 114 8.92 -3.87 10.51
CA THR A 114 8.22 -4.96 11.22
C THR A 114 6.69 -4.82 11.11
N GLY A 115 5.93 -5.88 11.43
CA GLY A 115 4.47 -5.88 11.30
C GLY A 115 3.76 -4.73 12.04
N ALA A 116 4.15 -4.47 13.30
CA ALA A 116 3.56 -3.39 14.09
C ALA A 116 3.94 -1.99 13.57
N GLU A 117 5.21 -1.79 13.19
CA GLU A 117 5.69 -0.53 12.62
C GLU A 117 5.00 -0.22 11.28
N ARG A 118 4.71 -1.25 10.47
CA ARG A 118 3.99 -1.08 9.19
C ARG A 118 2.63 -0.45 9.38
N ILE A 119 1.83 -0.94 10.33
CA ILE A 119 0.46 -0.47 10.56
C ILE A 119 0.46 1.01 10.96
N VAL A 120 1.29 1.37 11.94
CA VAL A 120 1.40 2.77 12.41
C VAL A 120 1.85 3.67 11.26
N TRP A 121 2.90 3.26 10.55
CA TRP A 121 3.42 4.02 9.43
C TRP A 121 2.40 4.20 8.30
N LEU A 122 1.65 3.16 7.94
CA LEU A 122 0.62 3.22 6.92
C LEU A 122 -0.50 4.19 7.29
N ILE A 123 -0.98 4.14 8.54
CA ILE A 123 -1.99 5.08 9.03
C ILE A 123 -1.44 6.50 8.98
N ASP A 124 -0.20 6.73 9.42
CA ASP A 124 0.38 8.08 9.38
C ASP A 124 0.59 8.58 7.95
N GLN A 125 0.91 7.72 6.98
CA GLN A 125 0.96 8.10 5.57
C GLN A 125 -0.43 8.41 5.00
N LEU A 126 -1.46 7.62 5.33
CA LEU A 126 -2.83 7.85 4.88
C LEU A 126 -3.39 9.20 5.37
N LEU A 127 -2.87 9.70 6.49
CA LEU A 127 -3.29 10.95 7.11
C LEU A 127 -2.29 12.10 6.89
N ALA A 128 -1.23 11.89 6.10
CA ALA A 128 -0.18 12.89 5.91
C ALA A 128 -0.69 14.10 5.13
N ASP A 129 -1.59 13.86 4.18
CA ASP A 129 -2.08 14.88 3.25
C ASP A 129 -3.56 15.19 3.52
N GLY A 130 -3.99 16.41 3.18
CA GLY A 130 -5.36 16.90 3.38
C GLY A 130 -6.27 16.75 2.15
N VAL A 131 -5.87 15.92 1.17
CA VAL A 131 -6.57 15.72 -0.11
C VAL A 131 -6.61 14.24 -0.42
N GLN A 132 -7.76 13.75 -0.90
CA GLN A 132 -7.89 12.37 -1.33
C GLN A 132 -7.19 12.13 -2.67
N THR A 133 -6.33 11.12 -2.70
CA THR A 133 -5.54 10.73 -3.87
C THR A 133 -5.79 9.27 -4.24
N ILE A 134 -5.31 8.83 -5.42
CA ILE A 134 -5.40 7.41 -5.78
C ILE A 134 -4.46 6.55 -4.92
N GLU A 135 -3.37 7.15 -4.46
CA GLU A 135 -2.38 6.57 -3.55
C GLU A 135 -3.03 6.17 -2.21
N ASP A 136 -4.01 6.93 -1.72
CA ASP A 136 -4.75 6.59 -0.51
C ASP A 136 -5.43 5.23 -0.62
N ARG A 137 -5.94 4.88 -1.81
CA ARG A 137 -6.55 3.56 -2.02
C ARG A 137 -5.54 2.42 -1.84
N PHE A 138 -4.29 2.61 -2.26
CA PHE A 138 -3.22 1.64 -2.02
C PHE A 138 -2.83 1.57 -0.54
N LEU A 139 -2.81 2.70 0.16
CA LEU A 139 -2.57 2.74 1.60
C LEU A 139 -3.69 2.03 2.37
N GLN A 140 -4.97 2.30 2.06
CA GLN A 140 -6.11 1.61 2.65
C GLN A 140 -6.04 0.10 2.41
N GLN A 141 -5.73 -0.34 1.18
CA GLN A 141 -5.53 -1.77 0.87
C GLN A 141 -4.39 -2.38 1.68
N ALA A 142 -3.24 -1.70 1.79
CA ALA A 142 -2.10 -2.18 2.57
C ALA A 142 -2.42 -2.32 4.07
N ILE A 143 -3.27 -1.44 4.60
CA ILE A 143 -3.78 -1.55 5.98
C ILE A 143 -4.70 -2.76 6.12
N VAL A 144 -5.59 -3.00 5.14
CA VAL A 144 -6.45 -4.19 5.12
C VAL A 144 -5.64 -5.48 5.04
N ASP A 145 -4.59 -5.52 4.23
CA ASP A 145 -3.72 -6.69 4.10
C ASP A 145 -2.92 -6.99 5.36
N CYS A 146 -2.76 -6.00 6.25
CA CYS A 146 -2.22 -6.26 7.59
C CYS A 146 -3.18 -7.11 8.44
N GLY A 147 -4.46 -7.25 8.08
CA GLY A 147 -5.45 -8.06 8.79
C GLY A 147 -5.94 -7.42 10.09
N GLU A 148 -6.65 -8.20 10.92
CA GLU A 148 -7.35 -7.68 12.12
C GLU A 148 -6.44 -6.98 13.15
N GLN A 149 -5.13 -7.27 13.12
CA GLN A 149 -4.13 -6.55 13.94
C GLN A 149 -4.09 -5.03 13.66
N ALA A 150 -4.58 -4.56 12.52
CA ALA A 150 -4.69 -3.13 12.21
C ALA A 150 -5.86 -2.43 12.93
N VAL A 151 -6.89 -3.18 13.32
CA VAL A 151 -8.14 -2.63 13.88
C VAL A 151 -7.90 -1.81 15.16
N PRO A 152 -7.13 -2.28 16.17
CA PRO A 152 -6.87 -1.48 17.36
C PRO A 152 -6.17 -0.15 17.05
N ALA A 153 -5.24 -0.12 16.08
CA ALA A 153 -4.53 1.09 15.70
C ALA A 153 -5.44 2.08 14.96
N LEU A 154 -6.31 1.59 14.08
CA LEU A 154 -7.33 2.41 13.41
C LEU A 154 -8.29 3.04 14.42
N VAL A 155 -8.81 2.24 15.36
CA VAL A 155 -9.73 2.72 16.40
C VAL A 155 -9.04 3.76 17.29
N ALA A 156 -7.82 3.51 17.73
CA ALA A 156 -7.06 4.46 18.54
C ALA A 156 -6.85 5.80 17.81
N LYS A 157 -6.59 5.76 16.50
CA LYS A 157 -6.42 6.99 15.70
C LYS A 157 -7.74 7.73 15.50
N ILE A 158 -8.84 7.02 15.25
CA ILE A 158 -10.19 7.60 15.19
C ILE A 158 -10.52 8.31 16.50
N GLU A 159 -10.34 7.65 17.64
CA GLU A 159 -10.59 8.23 18.96
C GLU A 159 -9.70 9.42 19.27
N ALA A 160 -8.48 9.46 18.72
CA ALA A 160 -7.60 10.62 18.85
C ALA A 160 -8.12 11.81 18.02
N LEU A 161 -8.63 11.55 16.80
CA LEU A 161 -9.24 12.59 15.95
C LEU A 161 -10.56 13.11 16.52
N GLU A 162 -11.37 12.26 17.16
CA GLU A 162 -12.61 12.69 17.85
C GLU A 162 -12.34 13.65 19.01
N ARG A 163 -11.17 13.54 19.65
CA ARG A 163 -10.74 14.42 20.74
C ARG A 163 -10.18 15.76 20.26
N SER A 164 -9.98 15.94 18.95
CA SER A 164 -9.56 17.22 18.39
C SER A 164 -10.69 18.23 18.51
N GLU A 165 -10.42 19.39 19.12
CA GLU A 165 -11.40 20.48 19.28
C GLU A 165 -11.72 21.19 17.94
N HIS A 166 -10.98 20.90 16.87
CA HIS A 166 -11.10 21.57 15.58
C HIS A 166 -11.53 20.59 14.48
N THR A 167 -12.77 20.77 14.02
CA THR A 167 -13.29 20.09 12.82
C THR A 167 -12.94 20.93 11.59
N SER A 168 -11.90 20.51 10.86
CA SER A 168 -11.53 21.06 9.56
C SER A 168 -11.94 20.12 8.42
N SER A 169 -11.89 20.60 7.17
CA SER A 169 -12.11 19.74 6.00
C SER A 169 -11.09 18.59 5.92
N ALA A 170 -9.83 18.84 6.28
CA ALA A 170 -8.81 17.79 6.36
C ALA A 170 -9.13 16.77 7.46
N HIS A 171 -9.62 17.22 8.62
CA HIS A 171 -10.05 16.34 9.72
C HIS A 171 -11.20 15.43 9.30
N LEU A 172 -12.22 15.97 8.61
CA LEU A 172 -13.33 15.17 8.11
C LEU A 172 -12.89 14.15 7.06
N LEU A 173 -11.98 14.52 6.15
CA LEU A 173 -11.38 13.59 5.19
C LEU A 173 -10.62 12.47 5.90
N HIS A 174 -9.79 12.81 6.89
CA HIS A 174 -9.04 11.84 7.67
C HIS A 174 -9.97 10.85 8.39
N MET A 175 -11.04 11.36 8.99
CA MET A 175 -12.09 10.52 9.58
C MET A 175 -12.73 9.61 8.55
N GLU A 176 -13.10 10.13 7.38
CA GLU A 176 -13.69 9.34 6.30
C GLU A 176 -12.77 8.18 5.86
N LEU A 177 -11.50 8.47 5.59
CA LEU A 177 -10.52 7.47 5.16
C LEU A 177 -10.35 6.35 6.19
N LEU A 178 -10.29 6.69 7.49
CA LEU A 178 -10.16 5.71 8.57
C LEU A 178 -11.44 4.89 8.76
N ILE A 179 -12.61 5.52 8.73
CA ILE A 179 -13.92 4.83 8.87
C ILE A 179 -14.13 3.88 7.70
N GLU A 180 -13.84 4.32 6.48
CA GLU A 180 -13.93 3.48 5.28
C GLU A 180 -12.99 2.27 5.38
N THR A 181 -11.75 2.48 5.80
CA THR A 181 -10.78 1.39 6.00
C THR A 181 -11.26 0.42 7.08
N LEU A 182 -11.72 0.94 8.22
CA LEU A 182 -12.23 0.15 9.34
C LEU A 182 -13.44 -0.71 8.94
N ALA A 183 -14.28 -0.21 8.04
CA ALA A 183 -15.45 -0.91 7.53
C ALA A 183 -15.13 -2.16 6.70
N SER A 184 -13.87 -2.32 6.28
CA SER A 184 -13.43 -3.49 5.51
C SER A 184 -13.13 -4.72 6.39
N PHE A 185 -13.06 -4.55 7.72
CA PHE A 185 -12.69 -5.63 8.65
C PHE A 185 -13.89 -6.28 9.32
N ASP A 186 -13.91 -7.62 9.36
CA ASP A 186 -14.89 -8.44 10.10
C ASP A 186 -14.63 -8.53 11.61
N SER A 187 -14.02 -7.50 12.19
CA SER A 187 -13.72 -7.46 13.61
C SER A 187 -14.92 -6.97 14.43
N PRO A 188 -15.27 -7.62 15.56
CA PRO A 188 -16.27 -7.12 16.50
C PRO A 188 -15.96 -5.69 16.98
N LEU A 189 -14.69 -5.36 17.17
CA LEU A 189 -14.25 -4.03 17.59
C LEU A 189 -14.53 -2.98 16.49
N ALA A 190 -14.27 -3.33 15.23
CA ALA A 190 -14.61 -2.47 14.10
C ALA A 190 -16.12 -2.18 14.05
N SER A 191 -16.95 -3.22 14.19
CA SER A 191 -18.42 -3.06 14.21
C SER A 191 -18.91 -2.21 15.37
N GLN A 192 -18.38 -2.43 16.58
CA GLN A 192 -18.73 -1.64 17.76
C GLN A 192 -18.35 -0.17 17.60
N THR A 193 -17.16 0.11 17.06
CA THR A 193 -16.73 1.48 16.80
C THR A 193 -17.62 2.16 15.76
N LEU A 194 -17.98 1.49 14.66
CA LEU A 194 -18.87 2.06 13.65
C LEU A 194 -20.27 2.34 14.22
N GLU A 195 -20.85 1.42 15.00
CA GLU A 195 -22.15 1.64 15.66
C GLU A 195 -22.12 2.78 16.67
N ARG A 196 -20.99 2.98 17.37
CA ARG A 196 -20.79 4.14 18.23
C ARG A 196 -20.72 5.44 17.42
N LEU A 197 -19.95 5.45 16.33
CA LEU A 197 -19.77 6.62 15.46
C LEU A 197 -21.07 7.02 14.75
N ARG A 198 -21.99 6.08 14.50
CA ARG A 198 -23.35 6.37 14.02
C ARG A 198 -24.12 7.35 14.90
N LEU A 199 -23.77 7.43 16.19
CA LEU A 199 -24.38 8.32 17.17
C LEU A 199 -23.51 9.56 17.46
N HIS A 200 -22.48 9.81 16.66
CA HIS A 200 -21.56 10.91 16.87
C HIS A 200 -22.27 12.29 16.70
N PRO A 201 -21.98 13.29 17.56
CA PRO A 201 -22.66 14.60 17.50
C PRO A 201 -22.43 15.37 16.20
N GLU A 202 -21.27 15.20 15.57
CA GLU A 202 -20.97 15.73 14.24
C GLU A 202 -21.72 14.92 13.17
N SER A 203 -22.63 15.57 12.44
CA SER A 203 -23.50 14.91 11.46
C SER A 203 -22.71 14.26 10.34
N SER A 204 -21.61 14.88 9.91
CA SER A 204 -20.75 14.35 8.84
C SER A 204 -20.17 12.98 9.21
N ILE A 205 -19.68 12.82 10.45
CA ILE A 205 -19.07 11.57 10.94
C ILE A 205 -20.14 10.48 11.11
N SER A 206 -21.30 10.85 11.65
CA SER A 206 -22.41 9.89 11.83
C SER A 206 -22.99 9.40 10.51
N GLU A 207 -23.13 10.28 9.51
CA GLU A 207 -23.55 9.93 8.15
C GLU A 207 -22.56 8.98 7.47
N MET A 208 -21.25 9.23 7.58
CA MET A 208 -20.23 8.31 7.06
C MET A 208 -20.36 6.92 7.69
N ALA A 209 -20.46 6.85 9.03
CA ALA A 209 -20.61 5.58 9.74
C ALA A 209 -21.89 4.83 9.32
N LEU A 210 -23.01 5.54 9.12
CA LEU A 210 -24.25 4.97 8.59
C LEU A 210 -24.07 4.33 7.21
N VAL A 211 -23.40 5.04 6.29
CA VAL A 211 -23.14 4.55 4.94
C VAL A 211 -22.34 3.25 4.98
N TYR A 212 -21.27 3.22 5.77
CA TYR A 212 -20.38 2.06 5.83
C TYR A 212 -20.97 0.88 6.61
N LEU A 213 -21.74 1.12 7.67
CA LEU A 213 -22.54 0.06 8.32
C LEU A 213 -23.56 -0.54 7.36
N GLY A 214 -24.26 0.30 6.59
CA GLY A 214 -25.22 -0.16 5.59
C GLY A 214 -24.58 -1.02 4.51
N ARG A 215 -23.38 -0.64 4.03
CA ARG A 215 -22.60 -1.46 3.08
C ARG A 215 -22.22 -2.81 3.68
N ARG A 216 -21.72 -2.85 4.91
CA ARG A 216 -21.39 -4.10 5.62
C ARG A 216 -22.59 -5.02 5.80
N GLN A 217 -23.76 -4.47 6.13
CA GLN A 217 -25.00 -5.26 6.27
C GLN A 217 -25.44 -5.91 4.95
N ARG A 218 -25.05 -5.33 3.81
CA ARG A 218 -25.27 -5.90 2.47
C ARG A 218 -24.13 -6.81 2.01
N ASP A 219 -23.15 -7.08 2.87
CA ASP A 219 -21.89 -7.78 2.54
C ASP A 219 -21.10 -7.10 1.41
N GLU A 220 -21.30 -5.78 1.24
CA GLU A 220 -20.54 -4.94 0.33
C GLU A 220 -19.30 -4.43 1.07
N ARG A 221 -18.15 -5.06 0.82
CA ARG A 221 -16.88 -4.63 1.42
C ARG A 221 -16.21 -3.61 0.49
N PRO A 222 -15.63 -2.53 1.02
CA PRO A 222 -14.74 -1.70 0.24
C PRO A 222 -13.61 -2.56 -0.33
N CYS A 223 -13.46 -2.55 -1.65
CA CYS A 223 -12.29 -3.05 -2.34
C CYS A 223 -11.58 -1.83 -2.90
N PHE A 224 -10.36 -1.58 -2.46
CA PHE A 224 -9.70 -0.32 -2.74
C PHE A 224 -8.96 -0.37 -4.08
N VAL A 225 -8.08 -1.36 -4.25
CA VAL A 225 -7.25 -1.54 -5.45
C VAL A 225 -6.73 -2.98 -5.52
N SER A 226 -6.36 -3.40 -6.73
CA SER A 226 -5.52 -4.59 -6.94
C SER A 226 -4.05 -4.19 -6.91
N TRP A 227 -3.19 -5.03 -6.32
CA TRP A 227 -1.73 -4.87 -6.34
C TRP A 227 -1.08 -5.16 -7.68
N LEU A 228 -1.84 -5.65 -8.67
CA LEU A 228 -1.31 -6.09 -9.97
C LEU A 228 -0.79 -4.94 -10.83
#